data_AF-A0A377LZ60-F1
#
_entry.id   AF-A0A377LZ60-F1
#
_cell.length_a   1.000
_cell.length_b   1.000
_cell.length_c   1.000
_cell.angle_alpha   90.00
_cell.angle_beta   90.00
_cell.angle_gamma   90.00
#
_symmetry.space_group_name_H-M   'P 1'
#
loop_
_entity.id
_entity.type
_entity.pdbx_description
1 polymer ?
#
loop_
_entity_poly.entity_id
_entity_poly.type
_entity_poly.pdbx_seq_one_letter_code
_entity_poly.pdbx_strand_id
1 'polypeptide(L)'
;MPDDVRLAEDMRITGIDLRVSKERDGMAPLLSFSPSGQCITLDAVKKHYPELVLTDYPRGRSGNEVTSYTAPENMNGQKVSFSFSVNKPDCLDSLSLARAVINVKNYILIFLRFTRYFPL
;
A
#
# COMPACT_ATOMS: atom_id res chain seq x y z
N MET A 1 16.92 0.58 15.38
CA MET A 1 16.56 0.31 13.98
C MET A 1 15.28 -0.49 14.04
N PRO A 2 14.16 -0.04 13.46
CA PRO A 2 12.93 -0.82 13.48
C PRO A 2 13.16 -2.14 12.72
N ASP A 3 12.59 -3.23 13.23
CA ASP A 3 12.80 -4.57 12.69
C ASP A 3 12.14 -4.72 11.31
N ASP A 4 12.94 -4.96 10.27
CA ASP A 4 12.45 -5.23 8.91
C ASP A 4 11.73 -6.59 8.88
N VAL A 5 10.55 -6.64 8.25
CA VAL A 5 9.85 -7.90 7.99
C VAL A 5 10.23 -8.41 6.60
N ARG A 6 10.86 -9.59 6.53
CA ARG A 6 11.21 -10.25 5.25
C ARG A 6 9.98 -10.90 4.62
N LEU A 7 9.77 -10.67 3.33
CA LEU A 7 8.55 -11.08 2.63
C LEU A 7 8.73 -12.16 1.56
N ALA A 8 9.94 -12.27 1.00
CA ALA A 8 10.49 -13.32 0.13
C ALA A 8 11.95 -12.89 -0.12
N GLU A 9 12.76 -13.65 -0.87
CA GLU A 9 14.15 -13.25 -1.11
C GLU A 9 14.24 -11.86 -1.75
N ASP A 10 15.13 -11.05 -1.19
CA ASP A 10 15.43 -9.63 -1.47
C ASP A 10 14.32 -8.59 -1.25
N MET A 11 13.06 -8.96 -1.02
CA MET A 11 12.00 -8.00 -0.68
C MET A 11 11.81 -7.87 0.84
N ARG A 12 11.96 -6.65 1.34
CA ARG A 12 11.74 -6.29 2.75
C ARG A 12 10.62 -5.27 2.86
N ILE A 13 9.90 -5.32 3.96
CA ILE A 13 9.00 -4.24 4.35
C ILE A 13 9.64 -3.36 5.39
N THR A 14 9.56 -2.06 5.12
CA THR A 14 9.99 -0.99 6.01
C THR A 14 8.82 -0.02 6.23
N GLY A 15 8.96 0.89 7.20
CA GLY A 15 8.01 1.99 7.39
C GLY A 15 6.57 1.55 7.64
N ILE A 16 6.35 0.47 8.40
CA ILE A 16 5.01 0.02 8.77
C ILE A 16 4.37 1.07 9.69
N ASP A 17 3.25 1.64 9.25
CA ASP A 17 2.44 2.61 9.99
C ASP A 17 1.00 2.11 10.09
N LEU A 18 0.47 2.06 11.32
CA LEU A 18 -0.91 1.69 11.59
C LEU A 18 -1.63 2.85 12.27
N ARG A 19 -2.60 3.42 11.57
CA ARG A 19 -3.47 4.49 12.08
C ARG A 19 -4.83 3.92 12.42
N VAL A 20 -5.26 4.11 13.66
CA VAL A 20 -6.56 3.69 14.17
C VAL A 20 -7.22 4.87 14.88
N SER A 21 -8.52 5.04 14.69
CA SER A 21 -9.32 6.00 15.46
C SER A 21 -9.95 5.31 16.67
N LYS A 22 -10.04 6.04 17.79
CA LYS A 22 -10.83 5.62 18.96
C LYS A 22 -12.32 5.90 18.80
N GLU A 23 -12.67 6.82 17.90
CA GLU A 23 -14.05 7.22 17.62
C GLU A 23 -14.70 6.22 16.67
N ARG A 24 -15.92 5.78 17.00
CA ARG A 24 -16.66 4.79 16.19
C ARG A 24 -16.95 5.28 14.77
N ASP A 25 -17.11 6.58 14.58
CA ASP A 25 -17.33 7.24 13.29
C ASP A 25 -16.09 8.03 12.81
N GLY A 26 -14.93 7.78 13.43
CA GLY A 26 -13.68 8.44 13.06
C GLY A 26 -13.08 7.87 11.76
N MET A 27 -11.85 8.29 11.43
CA MET A 27 -11.17 7.81 10.23
C MET A 27 -11.06 6.28 10.20
N ALA A 28 -11.35 5.70 9.03
CA ALA A 28 -11.19 4.29 8.78
C ALA A 28 -9.74 3.87 9.09
N PRO A 29 -9.53 2.77 9.82
CA PRO A 29 -8.21 2.20 10.06
C PRO A 29 -7.40 2.06 8.78
N LEU A 30 -6.17 2.59 8.83
CA LEU A 30 -5.24 2.62 7.72
C LEU A 30 -3.96 1.89 8.13
N LEU A 31 -3.59 0.86 7.37
CA LEU A 31 -2.27 0.25 7.45
C LEU A 31 -1.49 0.65 6.21
N SER A 32 -0.30 1.22 6.36
CA SER A 32 0.61 1.51 5.26
C SER A 32 1.99 0.96 5.52
N PHE A 33 2.71 0.63 4.45
CA PHE A 33 4.10 0.19 4.53
C PHE A 33 4.83 0.43 3.20
N SER A 34 6.16 0.43 3.26
CA SER A 34 7.03 0.59 2.10
C SER A 34 7.73 -0.72 1.76
N PRO A 35 7.54 -1.27 0.54
CA PRO A 35 8.40 -2.34 0.07
C PRO A 35 9.79 -1.78 -0.27
N SER A 36 10.82 -2.57 0.00
CA SER A 36 12.22 -2.25 -0.30
C SER A 36 12.94 -3.49 -0.83
N GLY A 37 14.03 -3.27 -1.56
CA GLY A 37 14.66 -4.30 -2.38
C GLY A 37 14.30 -4.15 -3.84
N GLN A 38 13.62 -5.15 -4.42
CA GLN A 38 13.20 -5.11 -5.81
C GLN A 38 12.19 -3.98 -6.08
N CYS A 39 12.39 -3.25 -7.18
CA CYS A 39 11.47 -2.22 -7.62
C CYS A 39 10.19 -2.85 -8.20
N ILE A 40 9.04 -2.52 -7.62
CA ILE A 40 7.73 -2.88 -8.16
C ILE A 40 7.23 -1.71 -9.02
N THR A 41 7.09 -1.92 -10.33
CA THR A 41 6.64 -0.87 -11.26
C THR A 41 5.13 -0.76 -11.31
N LEU A 42 4.60 0.38 -11.78
CA LEU A 42 3.16 0.56 -11.97
C LEU A 42 2.57 -0.51 -12.91
N ASP A 43 3.29 -0.91 -13.96
CA ASP A 43 2.85 -1.96 -14.88
C ASP A 43 2.75 -3.33 -14.19
N ALA A 44 3.71 -3.65 -13.32
CA ALA A 44 3.63 -4.85 -12.49
C ALA A 44 2.40 -4.80 -11.57
N VAL A 45 2.10 -3.65 -10.97
CA VAL A 45 0.88 -3.49 -10.17
C VAL A 45 -0.38 -3.66 -11.01
N LYS A 46 -0.47 -3.01 -12.17
CA LYS A 46 -1.63 -3.08 -13.07
C LYS A 46 -1.89 -4.49 -13.61
N LYS A 47 -0.85 -5.33 -13.75
CA LYS A 47 -1.01 -6.74 -14.11
C LYS A 47 -1.87 -7.51 -13.09
N HIS A 48 -1.78 -7.16 -11.81
CA HIS A 48 -2.55 -7.79 -10.73
C HIS A 48 -3.81 -7.01 -10.35
N TYR A 49 -3.82 -5.71 -10.60
CA TYR A 49 -4.93 -4.81 -10.33
C TYR A 49 -5.29 -4.02 -11.61
N PRO A 50 -5.92 -4.67 -12.60
CA PRO A 50 -6.19 -4.04 -13.90
C PRO A 50 -7.19 -2.88 -13.81
N GLU A 51 -8.00 -2.85 -12.75
CA GLU A 51 -9.04 -1.83 -12.52
C GLU A 51 -8.56 -0.66 -11.66
N LEU A 52 -7.25 -0.46 -11.52
CA LEU A 52 -6.69 0.67 -10.76
C LEU A 52 -7.13 2.02 -11.33
N VAL A 53 -7.60 2.89 -10.43
CA VAL A 53 -7.96 4.27 -10.77
C VAL A 53 -6.97 5.26 -10.14
N LEU A 54 -6.62 6.32 -10.86
CA LEU A 54 -5.83 7.42 -10.33
C LEU A 54 -6.65 8.18 -9.28
N THR A 55 -6.14 8.25 -8.06
CA THR A 55 -6.84 8.86 -6.91
C THR A 55 -6.11 10.04 -6.30
N ASP A 56 -4.80 10.16 -6.52
CA ASP A 56 -4.04 11.33 -6.12
C ASP A 56 -2.88 11.59 -7.07
N TYR A 57 -2.48 12.85 -7.19
CA TYR A 57 -1.37 13.26 -8.05
C TYR A 57 -0.66 14.50 -7.46
N PRO A 58 0.65 14.68 -7.72
CA PRO A 58 1.42 15.81 -7.21
C PRO A 58 0.89 17.16 -7.71
N ARG A 59 0.79 18.14 -6.82
CA ARG A 59 0.28 19.50 -7.12
C ARG A 59 1.35 20.59 -6.99
N GLY A 60 2.62 20.19 -6.83
CA GLY A 60 3.75 21.11 -6.69
C GLY A 60 3.85 21.73 -5.29
N ARG A 61 3.24 21.10 -4.28
CA ARG A 61 3.21 21.63 -2.90
C ARG A 61 4.35 21.11 -2.05
N SER A 62 4.95 19.98 -2.41
CA SER A 62 6.03 19.36 -1.64
C SER A 62 6.87 18.40 -2.50
N GLY A 63 8.16 18.27 -2.17
CA GLY A 63 9.01 17.23 -2.73
C GLY A 63 8.67 15.81 -2.26
N ASN A 64 7.76 15.64 -1.30
CA ASN A 64 7.29 14.34 -0.81
C ASN A 64 5.93 13.94 -1.39
N GLU A 65 5.45 14.64 -2.43
CA GLU A 65 4.20 14.29 -3.09
C GLU A 65 4.30 12.93 -3.81
N VAL A 66 3.13 12.30 -3.99
CA VAL A 66 3.01 10.98 -4.60
C VAL A 66 1.92 10.98 -5.66
N THR A 67 2.05 10.10 -6.64
CA THR A 67 0.96 9.68 -7.51
C THR A 67 0.37 8.40 -6.93
N SER A 68 -0.94 8.38 -6.64
CA SER A 68 -1.58 7.24 -5.97
C SER A 68 -2.67 6.63 -6.84
N TYR A 69 -2.61 5.32 -7.01
CA TYR A 69 -3.61 4.50 -7.69
C TYR A 69 -4.33 3.61 -6.69
N THR A 70 -5.66 3.53 -6.76
CA THR A 70 -6.46 2.76 -5.82
C THR A 70 -7.27 1.70 -6.55
N ALA A 71 -7.26 0.48 -6.02
CA ALA A 71 -8.07 -0.61 -6.55
C ALA A 71 -9.53 -0.43 -6.10
N PRO A 72 -10.52 -0.91 -6.88
CA PRO A 72 -11.91 -0.92 -6.46
C PRO A 72 -12.06 -1.58 -5.09
N GLU A 73 -13.01 -1.07 -4.31
CA GLU A 73 -13.32 -1.64 -3.01
C GLU A 73 -13.78 -3.09 -3.17
N ASN A 74 -13.14 -4.02 -2.45
CA ASN A 74 -13.54 -5.42 -2.53
C ASN A 74 -14.83 -5.67 -1.73
N MET A 75 -15.41 -6.88 -1.86
CA MET A 75 -16.65 -7.26 -1.15
C MET A 75 -16.58 -7.13 0.37
N ASN A 76 -15.39 -7.02 0.97
CA ASN A 76 -15.19 -6.86 2.40
C ASN A 76 -15.10 -5.38 2.83
N GLY A 77 -15.32 -4.45 1.90
CA GLY A 77 -15.27 -3.02 2.14
C GLY A 77 -13.85 -2.47 2.28
N GLN A 78 -12.88 -3.12 1.65
CA GLN A 78 -11.47 -2.76 1.76
C GLN A 78 -10.95 -2.13 0.48
N LYS A 79 -10.18 -1.06 0.66
CA LYS A 79 -9.45 -0.34 -0.40
C LYS A 79 -7.96 -0.59 -0.26
N VAL A 80 -7.32 -0.78 -1.41
CA VAL A 80 -5.86 -0.93 -1.53
C VAL A 80 -5.35 0.18 -2.44
N SER A 81 -4.39 0.96 -1.95
CA SER A 81 -3.79 2.06 -2.70
C SER A 81 -2.28 1.86 -2.84
N PHE A 82 -1.76 2.21 -4.01
CA PHE A 82 -0.36 2.10 -4.41
C PHE A 82 0.15 3.49 -4.76
N SER A 83 1.20 3.92 -4.08
CA SER A 83 1.73 5.28 -4.18
C SER A 83 3.15 5.28 -4.72
N PHE A 84 3.42 6.18 -5.66
CA PHE A 84 4.70 6.35 -6.34
C PHE A 84 5.20 7.77 -6.07
N SER A 85 6.35 7.90 -5.40
CA SER A 85 6.91 9.20 -5.03
C SER A 85 7.39 9.98 -6.25
N VAL A 86 7.24 11.31 -6.23
CA VAL A 86 7.86 12.19 -7.25
C VAL A 86 9.37 12.02 -7.34
N ASN A 87 10.02 11.60 -6.25
CA ASN A 87 11.46 11.38 -6.21
C ASN A 87 11.87 10.05 -6.86
N LYS A 88 10.92 9.11 -6.99
CA LYS A 88 11.14 7.77 -7.57
C LYS A 88 9.86 7.25 -8.24
N PRO A 89 9.41 7.89 -9.33
CA PRO A 89 8.07 7.68 -9.88
C PRO A 89 7.86 6.29 -10.49
N ASP A 90 8.93 5.61 -10.89
CA ASP A 90 8.87 4.30 -11.56
C ASP A 90 8.82 3.13 -10.57
N CYS A 91 9.01 3.36 -9.27
CA CYS A 91 9.01 2.33 -8.24
C CYS A 91 7.98 2.62 -7.15
N LEU A 92 7.27 1.57 -6.74
CA LEU A 92 6.33 1.62 -5.63
C LEU A 92 7.04 2.12 -4.36
N ASP A 93 6.54 3.24 -3.83
CA ASP A 93 7.07 3.88 -2.63
C ASP A 93 6.35 3.37 -1.39
N SER A 94 5.02 3.28 -1.47
CA SER A 94 4.20 2.75 -0.38
C SER A 94 2.92 2.08 -0.87
N LEU A 95 2.47 1.12 -0.06
CA LEU A 95 1.17 0.49 -0.17
C LEU A 95 0.34 0.88 1.05
N SER A 96 -0.94 1.17 0.85
CA SER A 96 -1.88 1.41 1.96
C SER A 96 -3.18 0.63 1.82
N LEU A 97 -3.73 0.24 2.98
CA LEU A 97 -4.91 -0.59 3.14
C LEU A 97 -5.87 0.11 4.08
N ALA A 98 -7.05 0.47 3.59
CA ALA A 98 -8.10 1.10 4.39
C ALA A 98 -9.32 0.18 4.49
N ARG A 99 -9.90 0.07 5.69
CA ARG A 99 -11.18 -0.64 5.90
C ARG A 99 -11.93 0.00 7.07
N ALA A 100 -13.25 0.17 6.92
CA ALA A 100 -14.09 0.74 7.98
C ALA A 100 -14.12 -0.10 9.28
N VAL A 101 -13.93 -1.42 9.18
CA VAL A 101 -13.94 -2.34 10.33
C VAL A 101 -12.54 -2.90 10.59
N ILE A 102 -12.03 -2.71 11.80
CA ILE A 102 -10.77 -3.30 12.24
C ILE A 102 -10.90 -4.82 12.30
N ASN A 103 -10.20 -5.51 11.41
CA ASN A 103 -9.97 -6.95 11.52
C ASN A 103 -8.49 -7.24 11.24
N VAL A 104 -7.68 -7.26 12.29
CA VAL A 104 -6.22 -7.42 12.22
C VAL A 104 -5.82 -8.71 11.48
N LYS A 105 -6.61 -9.79 11.61
CA LYS A 105 -6.37 -11.04 10.86
C LYS A 105 -6.47 -10.83 9.35
N ASN A 106 -7.38 -9.98 8.87
CA ASN A 106 -7.49 -9.67 7.45
C ASN A 106 -6.31 -8.86 6.93
N TYR A 107 -5.81 -7.88 7.70
CA TYR A 107 -4.61 -7.11 7.31
C TYR A 107 -3.39 -8.02 7.14
N ILE A 108 -3.19 -8.97 8.06
CA ILE A 108 -2.13 -10.00 7.95
C ILE A 108 -2.35 -10.87 6.70
N LEU A 109 -3.59 -11.28 6.42
CA LEU A 109 -3.89 -12.11 5.25
C LEU A 109 -3.56 -11.41 3.92
N ILE A 110 -3.73 -10.09 3.85
CA ILE A 110 -3.46 -9.31 2.64
C ILE A 110 -1.99 -9.02 2.50
N PHE A 111 -1.32 -8.74 3.60
CA PHE A 111 0.13 -8.70 3.65
C PHE A 111 0.74 -10.00 3.08
N LEU A 112 0.17 -11.16 3.46
CA LEU A 112 0.52 -12.47 2.90
C LEU A 112 0.02 -12.71 1.46
N ARG A 113 -0.99 -12.00 0.97
CA ARG A 113 -1.43 -12.07 -0.44
C ARG A 113 -0.58 -11.17 -1.33
N PHE A 114 -0.19 -10.00 -0.86
CA PHE A 114 0.71 -9.09 -1.56
C PHE A 114 2.04 -9.79 -1.89
N THR A 115 2.59 -10.55 -0.93
CA THR A 115 3.77 -11.41 -1.19
C THR A 115 3.53 -12.52 -2.20
N ARG A 116 2.28 -13.01 -2.32
CA ARG A 116 1.91 -14.00 -3.34
C ARG A 116 1.65 -13.40 -4.72
N TYR A 117 1.34 -12.10 -4.83
CA TYR A 117 1.07 -11.43 -6.11
C TYR A 117 2.32 -10.80 -6.72
N PHE A 118 3.30 -10.44 -5.91
CA PHE A 118 4.65 -10.13 -6.38
C PHE A 118 5.64 -11.22 -5.94
N PRO A 119 5.43 -12.49 -6.35
CA PRO A 119 6.48 -13.47 -6.28
C PRO A 119 7.43 -13.23 -7.47
N LEU A 120 8.73 -13.31 -7.21
CA LEU A 120 9.79 -13.81 -8.11
C LEU A 120 9.57 -13.64 -9.62
#